data_AF-A0A966YMU6-F1
#
_entry.id   AF-A0A966YMU6-F1
#
_cell.length_a   1.000
_cell.length_b   1.000
_cell.length_c   1.000
_cell.angle_alpha   90.00
_cell.angle_beta   90.00
_cell.angle_gamma   90.00
#
_symmetry.space_group_name_H-M   'P 1'
#
loop_
_entity.id
_entity.type
_entity.pdbx_description
1 polymer ?
#
loop_
_entity_poly.entity_id
_entity_poly.type
_entity_poly.pdbx_seq_one_letter_code
_entity_poly.pdbx_strand_id
1 'polypeptide(L)' 'IAKGICEECCVRDECLDYAMKIREPHGIWGGLSETERRHLANA' A
#
# COMPACT_ATOMS: atom_id res chain seq x y z
N ILE A 1 -9.77 -4.53 -9.07
CA ILE A 1 -9.51 -5.91 -8.58
C ILE A 1 -8.59 -5.88 -7.36
N ALA A 2 -7.29 -5.57 -7.50
CA ALA A 2 -6.34 -5.63 -6.37
C ALA A 2 -6.74 -4.81 -5.13
N LYS A 3 -7.20 -3.56 -5.30
CA LYS A 3 -7.67 -2.75 -4.17
C LYS A 3 -8.82 -3.39 -3.39
N GLY A 4 -9.80 -3.97 -4.09
CA GLY A 4 -10.91 -4.68 -3.46
C GLY A 4 -10.46 -5.91 -2.67
N ILE A 5 -9.44 -6.62 -3.14
CA ILE A 5 -8.84 -7.74 -2.38
C ILE A 5 -8.18 -7.21 -1.09
N CYS A 6 -7.53 -6.05 -1.16
CA CYS A 6 -6.91 -5.45 0.02
C CYS A 6 -7.93 -5.05 1.09
N GLU A 7 -9.19 -4.78 0.75
CA GLU A 7 -10.24 -4.40 1.71
C GLU A 7 -10.59 -5.54 2.68
N GLU A 8 -10.49 -6.79 2.22
CA GLU A 8 -10.77 -7.99 3.02
C GLU A 8 -9.49 -8.61 3.62
N CYS A 9 -8.33 -8.00 3.38
CA CYS A 9 -7.04 -8.55 3.80
C CYS A 9 -6.74 -8.24 5.27
N CYS A 10 -6.58 -9.29 6.08
CA CYS A 10 -6.29 -9.16 7.52
C CYS A 10 -4.92 -8.56 7.86
N VAL A 11 -4.01 -8.45 6.88
CA VAL A 11 -2.67 -7.87 7.04
C VAL A 11 -2.47 -6.60 6.22
N ARG A 12 -3.57 -5.92 5.87
CA ARG A 12 -3.55 -4.74 5.00
C ARG A 12 -2.61 -3.67 5.55
N ASP A 13 -2.66 -3.42 6.85
CA ASP A 13 -1.92 -2.35 7.49
C ASP A 13 -0.43 -2.72 7.58
N GLU A 14 -0.09 -3.95 7.96
CA GLU A 14 1.30 -4.45 7.96
C GLU A 14 1.91 -4.48 6.55
N CYS A 15 1.11 -4.83 5.54
CA CYS A 15 1.50 -4.80 4.13
C CYS A 15 1.84 -3.38 3.68
N LEU A 16 1.01 -2.39 4.05
CA LEU A 16 1.28 -0.98 3.77
C LEU A 16 2.54 -0.52 4.47
N ASP A 17 2.67 -0.82 5.77
CA ASP A 17 3.80 -0.48 6.61
C ASP A 17 5.12 -0.98 6.02
N TYR A 18 5.13 -2.23 5.57
CA TYR A 18 6.27 -2.82 4.91
C TYR A 18 6.63 -2.09 3.61
N ALA A 19 5.65 -1.87 2.73
CA ALA A 19 5.85 -1.18 1.46
C ALA A 19 6.38 0.25 1.64
N MET A 20 5.91 0.95 2.67
CA MET A 20 6.41 2.29 3.03
C MET A 20 7.85 2.24 3.53
N LYS A 21 8.20 1.29 4.40
CA LYS A 21 9.56 1.12 4.96
C LYS A 21 10.61 0.86 3.88
N ILE A 22 10.29 -0.02 2.92
CA ILE A 22 11.24 -0.37 1.84
C ILE A 22 11.15 0.57 0.63
N ARG A 23 10.22 1.52 0.64
CA ARG A 23 9.91 2.40 -0.50
C ARG A 23 9.62 1.61 -1.77
N GLU A 24 8.75 0.61 -1.66
CA GLU A 24 8.41 -0.30 -2.75
C GLU A 24 7.93 0.50 -3.99
N PRO A 25 8.68 0.45 -5.10
CA PRO A 25 8.45 1.33 -6.23
C PRO A 25 7.20 1.00 -7.03
N HIS A 26 6.62 -0.20 -6.93
CA HIS A 26 5.56 -0.62 -7.84
C HIS A 26 4.35 -1.28 -7.15
N GLY A 27 3.27 -1.44 -7.90
CA GLY A 27 2.10 -2.23 -7.51
C GLY A 27 1.20 -1.62 -6.43
N ILE A 28 0.20 -2.41 -6.03
CA ILE A 28 -0.75 -2.08 -4.96
C ILE A 28 -0.33 -2.82 -3.69
N TRP A 29 -0.11 -2.06 -2.62
CA TRP A 29 0.29 -2.56 -1.31
C TRP A 29 -0.58 -1.92 -0.25
N GLY A 30 -1.16 -2.74 0.62
CA GLY A 30 -2.11 -2.29 1.65
C GLY A 30 -3.26 -1.42 1.09
N GLY A 31 -3.73 -1.73 -0.12
CA GLY A 31 -4.82 -1.00 -0.79
C GLY A 31 -4.41 0.29 -1.50
N LEU A 32 -3.14 0.70 -1.42
CA LEU A 32 -2.64 1.93 -2.04
C LEU A 32 -1.77 1.61 -3.26
N SER A 33 -2.00 2.34 -4.35
CA SER A 33 -1.10 2.39 -5.49
C SER A 33 0.20 3.12 -5.14
N GLU A 34 1.22 2.94 -5.98
CA GLU A 34 2.49 3.68 -5.93
C GLU A 34 2.30 5.20 -5.75
N THR A 35 1.45 5.83 -6.58
CA THR A 35 1.19 7.27 -6.51
C THR A 35 0.55 7.67 -5.19
N GLU A 36 -0.42 6.90 -4.69
CA GLU A 36 -1.09 7.20 -3.43
C GLU A 36 -0.13 7.04 -2.24
N ARG A 37 0.74 6.03 -2.24
CA ARG A 37 1.80 5.88 -1.22
C ARG A 37 2.78 7.05 -1.23
N ARG A 38 3.15 7.55 -2.41
CA ARG A 38 4.00 8.75 -2.52
C ARG A 38 3.32 9.99 -1.96
N HIS A 39 2.03 10.18 -2.20
CA HIS A 39 1.29 11.28 -1.61
C HIS A 39 1.24 11.17 -0.08
N LEU A 40 1.01 9.97 0.45
CA LEU A 40 1.01 9.71 1.89
C LEU A 40 2.36 10.01 2.55
N ALA A 41 3.48 9.65 1.89
CA ALA A 41 4.83 9.90 2.40
C ALA A 41 5.21 11.39 2.44
N ASN A 42 4.51 12.23 1.67
CA ASN A 42 4.78 13.66 1.53
C ASN A 42 3.78 14.54 2.31
N ALA A 43 2.82 13.93 3.00
CA ALA A 43 1.85 14.58 3.87
C ALA A 43 2.35 14.57 5.33
#